data_AF-A0A6L7WR56-F1
#
_entry.id   AF-A0A6L7WR56-F1
#
_cell.length_a   1.000
_cell.length_b   1.000
_cell.length_c   1.000
_cell.angle_alpha   90.00
_cell.angle_beta   90.00
_cell.angle_gamma   90.00
#
_symmetry.space_group_name_H-M   'P 1'
#
loop_
_entity.id
_entity.type
_entity.pdbx_description
1 polymer ?
#
loop_
_entity_poly.entity_id
_entity_poly.type
_entity_poly.pdbx_seq_one_letter_code
_entity_poly.pdbx_strand_id
1 'polypeptide(L)'
;MPKFAANLTMLYNEVDFLDRFRAAADAGFQGVEYLFPYDFSKDELAGRLADNGLEQVLHNLPAGDWGAGERGIGCLPDRVGEFQEGVGRAVAYARALG
;
A
#
# COMPACT_ATOMS: atom_id res chain seq x y z
N MET A 1 -23.54 5.19 7.67
CA MET A 1 -22.89 3.90 7.97
C MET A 1 -21.40 4.05 7.69
N PRO A 2 -20.50 3.47 8.50
CA PRO A 2 -19.06 3.47 8.20
C PRO A 2 -18.75 2.82 6.85
N LYS A 3 -17.73 3.33 6.15
CA LYS A 3 -17.15 2.68 4.97
C LYS A 3 -15.93 1.89 5.43
N PHE A 4 -15.89 0.60 5.12
CA PHE A 4 -14.79 -0.28 5.51
C PHE A 4 -13.81 -0.46 4.35
N ALA A 5 -12.52 -0.52 4.67
CA ALA A 5 -11.46 -0.88 3.74
C ALA A 5 -10.87 -2.24 4.13
N ALA A 6 -10.61 -3.11 3.15
CA ALA A 6 -9.94 -4.37 3.41
C ALA A 6 -8.43 -4.14 3.49
N ASN A 7 -7.80 -4.57 4.59
CA ASN A 7 -6.35 -4.54 4.71
C ASN A 7 -5.73 -5.77 4.03
N LEU A 8 -5.19 -5.60 2.81
CA LEU A 8 -4.66 -6.68 1.97
C LEU A 8 -3.33 -7.25 2.47
N THR A 9 -2.67 -6.61 3.45
CA THR A 9 -1.53 -7.24 4.14
C THR A 9 -2.00 -8.31 5.11
N MET A 10 -3.15 -8.11 5.74
CA MET A 10 -3.67 -8.98 6.80
C MET A 10 -4.72 -9.97 6.30
N LEU A 11 -5.49 -9.61 5.27
CA LEU A 11 -6.59 -10.39 4.70
C LEU A 11 -6.20 -11.01 3.36
N TYR A 12 -6.91 -12.07 2.99
CA TYR A 12 -6.75 -12.79 1.71
C TYR A 12 -5.34 -13.36 1.50
N ASN A 13 -4.68 -13.79 2.59
CA ASN A 13 -3.34 -14.37 2.57
C ASN A 13 -3.29 -15.79 1.95
N GLU A 14 -4.45 -16.33 1.59
CA GLU A 14 -4.61 -17.60 0.87
C GLU A 14 -4.25 -17.46 -0.63
N VAL A 15 -4.12 -16.23 -1.15
CA VAL A 15 -3.72 -15.92 -2.53
C VAL A 15 -2.58 -14.90 -2.59
N ASP A 16 -1.92 -14.84 -3.75
CA ASP A 16 -0.85 -13.88 -4.02
C ASP A 16 -1.38 -12.43 -3.95
N PHE A 17 -0.49 -11.49 -3.57
CA PHE A 17 -0.88 -10.11 -3.22
C PHE A 17 -1.77 -9.42 -4.27
N LEU A 18 -1.43 -9.55 -5.56
CA LEU A 18 -2.18 -8.92 -6.65
C LEU A 18 -3.57 -9.52 -6.85
N ASP A 19 -3.78 -10.79 -6.50
CA ASP A 19 -5.09 -11.44 -6.59
C ASP A 19 -6.02 -11.03 -5.44
N ARG A 20 -5.47 -10.44 -4.36
CA ARG A 20 -6.25 -9.99 -3.18
C ARG A 20 -7.19 -8.83 -3.48
N PHE A 21 -6.88 -8.02 -4.50
CA PHE A 21 -7.75 -6.93 -4.95
C PHE A 21 -9.10 -7.48 -5.42
N ARG A 22 -9.07 -8.52 -6.27
CA ARG A 22 -10.30 -9.20 -6.70
C ARG A 22 -11.03 -9.84 -5.52
N ALA A 23 -10.30 -10.52 -4.64
CA ALA A 23 -10.92 -11.15 -3.45
C ALA A 23 -11.62 -10.14 -2.54
N ALA A 24 -11.07 -8.93 -2.37
CA ALA A 24 -11.69 -7.85 -1.61
C ALA A 24 -12.96 -7.31 -2.30
N ALA A 25 -12.90 -7.09 -3.61
CA ALA A 25 -14.06 -6.63 -4.37
C ALA A 25 -15.20 -7.67 -4.39
N ASP A 26 -14.88 -8.95 -4.58
CA ASP A 26 -15.83 -10.06 -4.53
C ASP A 26 -16.52 -10.17 -3.15
N ALA A 27 -15.81 -9.80 -2.08
CA ALA A 27 -16.36 -9.74 -0.72
C ALA A 27 -17.18 -8.46 -0.44
N GLY A 28 -17.31 -7.56 -1.43
CA GLY A 28 -18.13 -6.35 -1.35
C GLY A 28 -17.41 -5.13 -0.77
N PHE A 29 -16.09 -5.16 -0.59
CA PHE A 29 -15.33 -3.97 -0.22
C PHE A 29 -15.26 -3.00 -1.40
N GLN A 30 -15.29 -1.71 -1.09
CA GLN A 30 -15.13 -0.62 -2.05
C GLN A 30 -13.78 0.10 -1.90
N GLY A 31 -13.07 -0.16 -0.81
CA GLY A 31 -11.76 0.40 -0.53
C GLY A 31 -10.80 -0.65 -0.01
N VAL A 32 -9.52 -0.43 -0.26
CA VAL A 32 -8.43 -1.29 0.23
C VAL A 32 -7.31 -0.47 0.83
N GLU A 33 -6.61 -1.09 1.76
CA GLU A 33 -5.36 -0.59 2.31
C GLU A 33 -4.33 -1.72 2.40
N TYR A 34 -3.05 -1.37 2.48
CA TYR A 34 -1.96 -2.31 2.72
C TYR A 34 -0.71 -1.56 3.16
N LEU A 35 0.24 -2.25 3.79
CA LEU A 35 1.40 -1.58 4.37
C LEU A 35 2.31 -0.97 3.29
N PHE A 36 2.87 -1.78 2.39
CA PHE A 36 3.94 -1.35 1.49
C PHE A 36 3.69 -1.79 0.04
N PRO A 37 3.51 -0.86 -0.91
CA PRO A 37 3.33 -1.20 -2.34
C PRO A 37 4.64 -1.45 -3.09
N TYR A 38 5.79 -1.21 -2.45
CA TYR A 38 7.05 -0.85 -3.12
C TYR A 38 7.72 -1.95 -3.93
N ASP A 39 7.31 -3.20 -3.75
CA ASP A 39 7.78 -4.35 -4.55
C ASP A 39 7.00 -4.50 -5.87
N PHE A 40 5.90 -3.75 -6.03
CA PHE A 40 5.07 -3.73 -7.23
C PHE A 40 5.16 -2.38 -7.93
N SER A 41 4.97 -2.38 -9.25
CA SER A 41 4.88 -1.12 -9.99
C SER A 41 3.57 -0.40 -9.63
N LYS A 42 3.62 0.93 -9.50
CA LYS A 42 2.43 1.74 -9.23
C LYS A 42 1.34 1.59 -10.31
N ASP A 43 1.74 1.37 -11.56
CA ASP A 43 0.81 1.24 -12.70
C ASP A 43 0.08 -0.10 -12.66
N GLU A 44 0.75 -1.18 -12.23
CA GLU A 44 0.12 -2.48 -12.01
C GLU A 44 -0.92 -2.41 -10.87
N LEU A 45 -0.57 -1.75 -9.76
CA LEU A 45 -1.49 -1.55 -8.65
C LEU A 45 -2.70 -0.68 -9.04
N ALA A 46 -2.47 0.41 -9.79
CA ALA A 46 -3.53 1.24 -10.32
C ALA A 46 -4.47 0.44 -11.25
N GLY A 47 -3.90 -0.44 -12.09
CA GLY A 47 -4.67 -1.37 -12.91
C GLY A 47 -5.54 -2.30 -12.06
N ARG A 48 -4.98 -2.91 -10.99
CA ARG A 48 -5.76 -3.76 -10.07
C ARG A 48 -6.87 -3.00 -9.36
N LEU A 49 -6.65 -1.76 -8.95
CA LEU A 49 -7.69 -0.92 -8.37
C LEU A 49 -8.82 -0.64 -9.38
N ALA A 50 -8.45 -0.24 -10.61
CA ALA A 50 -9.41 0.09 -11.66
C ALA A 50 -10.24 -1.12 -12.10
N ASP A 51 -9.59 -2.26 -12.35
CA ASP A 51 -10.23 -3.51 -12.79
C ASP A 51 -11.29 -4.02 -11.79
N ASN A 52 -11.10 -3.71 -10.50
CA ASN A 52 -11.96 -4.20 -9.41
C ASN A 52 -12.85 -3.09 -8.81
N GLY A 53 -12.80 -1.87 -9.33
CA GLY A 53 -13.58 -0.74 -8.82
C GLY A 53 -13.28 -0.37 -7.36
N LEU A 54 -12.01 -0.50 -6.95
CA LEU A 54 -11.55 -0.28 -5.58
C LEU A 54 -10.87 1.09 -5.42
N GLU A 55 -11.10 1.74 -4.28
CA GLU A 55 -10.41 2.94 -3.83
C GLU A 55 -9.17 2.59 -2.99
N GLN A 56 -8.03 3.21 -3.26
CA GLN A 56 -6.87 3.13 -2.36
C GLN A 56 -7.09 4.05 -1.16
N VAL A 57 -7.31 3.47 0.02
CA VAL A 57 -7.59 4.24 1.24
C VAL A 57 -6.32 4.62 1.99
N LEU A 58 -5.36 3.70 2.10
CA LEU A 58 -4.12 3.93 2.85
C LEU A 58 -2.97 3.05 2.33
N HIS A 59 -1.76 3.61 2.29
CA HIS A 59 -0.52 2.85 2.36
C HIS A 59 0.53 3.62 3.17
N ASN A 60 1.58 2.93 3.63
CA ASN A 60 2.63 3.55 4.44
C ASN A 60 3.76 4.12 3.56
N LEU A 61 4.62 4.93 4.18
CA LEU A 61 5.94 5.30 3.66
C LEU A 61 6.90 4.09 3.68
N PRO A 62 8.06 4.14 2.99
CA PRO A 62 9.07 3.10 3.13
C PRO A 62 9.53 2.95 4.59
N ALA A 63 9.65 1.71 5.06
CA ALA A 63 9.92 1.42 6.46
C ALA A 63 11.41 1.35 6.83
N GLY A 64 12.31 1.59 5.88
CA GLY A 64 13.72 1.25 5.99
C GLY A 64 13.97 -0.24 5.74
N ASP A 65 14.99 -0.81 6.38
CA ASP A 65 15.29 -2.24 6.31
C ASP A 65 14.40 -3.05 7.26
N TRP A 66 13.24 -3.46 6.74
CA TRP A 66 12.29 -4.28 7.47
C TRP A 66 12.88 -5.61 7.95
N GLY A 67 13.77 -6.21 7.14
CA GLY A 67 14.43 -7.49 7.41
C GLY A 67 15.47 -7.40 8.54
N ALA A 68 16.15 -6.27 8.66
CA ALA A 68 17.02 -5.94 9.79
C ALA A 68 16.27 -5.48 11.05
N GLY A 69 14.94 -5.39 11.00
CA GLY A 69 14.10 -5.06 12.15
C GLY A 69 13.62 -3.61 12.21
N GLU A 70 13.88 -2.79 11.20
CA GLU A 70 13.41 -1.40 11.14
C GLU A 70 11.88 -1.34 10.97
N ARG A 71 11.26 -0.32 11.56
CA ARG A 71 9.80 -0.13 11.59
C ARG A 71 9.41 1.31 11.22
N GLY A 72 10.17 1.91 10.31
CA GLY A 72 10.08 3.31 9.96
C GLY A 72 11.26 4.13 10.48
N ILE A 73 11.60 5.18 9.74
CA ILE A 73 12.80 5.99 9.95
C ILE A 73 12.49 7.46 10.25
N GLY A 74 11.21 7.81 10.39
CA GLY A 74 10.75 9.21 10.46
C GLY A 74 11.21 9.99 11.70
N CYS A 75 11.67 9.30 12.74
CA CYS A 75 12.22 9.93 13.95
C CYS A 75 13.75 9.85 14.05
N LEU A 76 14.44 9.37 13.00
CA LEU A 76 15.90 9.20 12.99
C LEU A 76 16.58 10.46 12.44
N PRO A 77 17.26 11.26 13.30
CA PRO A 77 17.79 12.56 12.90
C PRO A 77 18.96 12.47 11.90
N ASP A 78 19.65 11.34 11.86
CA ASP A 78 20.74 11.02 10.94
C ASP A 78 20.27 10.52 9.57
N ARG A 79 18.97 10.24 9.40
CA ARG A 79 18.38 9.70 8.16
C ARG A 79 17.31 10.59 7.53
N VAL A 80 17.34 11.88 7.82
CA VAL A 80 16.38 12.86 7.27
C VAL A 80 16.37 12.86 5.73
N GLY A 81 17.54 12.77 5.08
CA GLY A 81 17.63 12.72 3.63
C GLY A 81 16.92 11.50 3.04
N GLU A 82 17.17 10.32 3.60
CA GLU A 82 16.51 9.08 3.18
C GLU A 82 14.98 9.14 3.42
N PHE A 83 14.55 9.72 4.54
CA PHE A 83 13.13 9.93 4.80
C PHE A 83 12.47 10.84 3.74
N GLN A 84 13.14 11.93 3.34
CA GLN A 84 12.64 12.83 2.30
C GLN A 84 12.51 12.13 0.93
N GLU A 85 13.48 11.30 0.57
CA GLU A 85 13.39 10.46 -0.63
C GLU A 85 12.22 9.47 -0.54
N GLY A 86 12.03 8.85 0.62
CA GLY A 86 10.90 7.96 0.90
C GLY A 86 9.55 8.64 0.78
N VAL A 87 9.42 9.89 1.25
CA VAL A 87 8.22 10.72 1.04
C VAL A 87 7.99 10.98 -0.45
N GLY A 88 9.03 11.32 -1.21
CA GLY A 88 8.93 11.50 -2.66
C GLY A 88 8.42 10.25 -3.37
N ARG A 89 8.95 9.08 -3.01
CA ARG A 89 8.49 7.79 -3.53
C ARG A 89 7.03 7.51 -3.17
N ALA A 90 6.65 7.71 -1.92
CA ALA A 90 5.28 7.48 -1.47
C ALA A 90 4.27 8.41 -2.18
N VAL A 91 4.61 9.70 -2.37
CA VAL A 91 3.77 10.64 -3.14
C VAL A 91 3.61 10.19 -4.60
N ALA A 92 4.67 9.65 -5.21
CA ALA A 92 4.58 9.13 -6.57
C ALA A 92 3.63 7.94 -6.71
N TYR A 93 3.54 7.08 -5.67
CA TYR A 93 2.55 6.00 -5.61
C TYR A 93 1.16 6.56 -5.33
N ALA A 94 0.98 7.38 -4.29
CA ALA A 94 -0.31 7.97 -3.95
C ALA A 94 -0.96 8.64 -5.16
N ARG A 95 -0.23 9.48 -5.91
CA ARG A 95 -0.73 10.13 -7.13
C ARG A 95 -1.18 9.17 -8.24
N ALA A 96 -0.56 7.99 -8.33
CA ALA A 96 -0.91 7.02 -9.36
C ALA A 96 -2.10 6.14 -8.95
N LEU A 97 -2.33 5.96 -7.65
CA LEU A 97 -3.37 5.08 -7.11
C LEU A 97 -4.74 5.76 -6.95
N GLY A 98 -4.80 7.10 -7.09
CA GLY A 98 -6.04 7.89 -7.01
C GLY A 98 -6.10 8.75 -5.75
#